data_AF-A0A7S3L7T0-F1
#
_entry.id   AF-A0A7S3L7T0-F1
#
_cell.length_a   1.000
_cell.length_b   1.000
_cell.length_c   1.000
_cell.angle_alpha   90.00
_cell.angle_beta   90.00
_cell.angle_gamma   90.00
#
_symmetry.space_group_name_H-M   'P 1'
#
loop_
_entity.id
_entity.type
_entity.pdbx_description
1 polymer ?
#
loop_
_entity_poly.entity_id
_entity_poly.type
_entity_poly.pdbx_seq_one_letter_code
_entity_poly.pdbx_strand_id
1 'polypeptide(L)'
;MEDAEGHENEANADASVVAISLGQLPPLLTPRRLEKKRQALGGSLVVLFVEATIVGVTQGVTLTIGFQKSTPAWWIVFGLIYGQVSAAVFCLVGLLAVDPRVVPRTQENCFPIPTEMNRWLEATLAKNGEQLEDDGQELATLTRPSEQYLPSPDESCNDTYCTRCLVWRRSHSGRDIRYFHCNICQRCVGYYD
;
A
#
# COMPACT_ATOMS: atom_id res chain seq x y z
N MET A 1 36.09 -15.85 46.30
CA MET A 1 37.24 -15.78 45.38
C MET A 1 37.24 -17.12 44.71
N GLU A 2 37.17 -17.13 43.37
CA GLU A 2 36.75 -18.24 42.50
C GLU A 2 35.26 -18.22 42.13
N ASP A 3 35.03 -18.36 40.81
CA ASP A 3 33.79 -18.65 40.08
C ASP A 3 32.96 -17.47 39.53
N ALA A 4 33.47 -16.79 38.49
CA ALA A 4 32.65 -15.98 37.57
C ALA A 4 33.26 -15.80 36.15
N GLU A 5 33.99 -16.78 35.64
CA GLU A 5 34.50 -16.79 34.25
C GLU A 5 33.86 -17.94 33.48
N GLY A 6 32.84 -17.67 32.66
CA GLY A 6 32.23 -18.74 31.87
C GLY A 6 30.99 -18.38 31.07
N HIS A 7 30.94 -17.23 30.38
CA HIS A 7 29.83 -16.92 29.47
C HIS A 7 30.20 -15.99 28.29
N GLU A 8 31.45 -16.04 27.77
CA GLU A 8 31.88 -15.14 26.68
C GLU A 8 32.14 -15.81 25.31
N ASN A 9 31.89 -17.11 25.14
CA ASN A 9 32.28 -17.83 23.91
C ASN A 9 31.15 -18.17 22.92
N GLU A 10 29.97 -17.53 22.99
CA GLU A 10 28.87 -17.76 22.02
C GLU A 10 28.61 -16.57 21.06
N ALA A 11 29.51 -15.58 20.99
CA ALA A 11 29.28 -14.35 20.24
C ALA A 11 30.02 -14.24 18.89
N ASN A 12 30.67 -15.29 18.40
CA ASN A 12 31.46 -15.19 17.17
C ASN A 12 31.33 -16.39 16.21
N ALA A 13 30.13 -16.98 16.14
CA ALA A 13 29.72 -17.69 14.94
C ALA A 13 29.23 -16.62 13.95
N ASP A 14 30.21 -15.90 13.40
CA ASP A 14 30.12 -14.95 12.30
C ASP A 14 29.60 -15.72 11.08
N ALA A 15 28.30 -16.01 11.10
CA ALA A 15 27.59 -16.54 9.97
C ALA A 15 27.86 -15.55 8.85
N SER A 16 28.59 -16.00 7.83
CA SER A 16 28.79 -15.27 6.59
C SER A 16 27.39 -15.03 5.99
N VAL A 17 26.72 -13.97 6.43
CA VAL A 17 25.43 -13.56 5.92
C VAL A 17 25.72 -13.22 4.47
N VAL A 18 25.29 -14.11 3.57
CA VAL A 18 25.42 -13.88 2.14
C VAL A 18 24.79 -12.53 1.88
N ALA A 19 25.61 -11.55 1.47
CA ALA A 19 25.16 -10.19 1.29
C ALA A 19 24.28 -10.13 0.04
N ILE A 20 23.00 -10.48 0.18
CA ILE A 20 22.01 -10.35 -0.89
C ILE A 20 21.88 -8.85 -1.20
N SER A 21 22.25 -8.47 -2.42
CA SER A 21 22.08 -7.10 -2.89
C SER A 21 20.61 -6.82 -3.24
N LEU A 22 20.20 -5.55 -3.16
CA LEU A 22 18.83 -5.13 -3.47
C LEU A 22 18.37 -5.58 -4.88
N GLY A 23 19.28 -5.65 -5.84
CA GLY A 23 19.01 -6.07 -7.22
C GLY A 23 18.79 -7.58 -7.39
N GLN A 24 19.24 -8.39 -6.43
CA GLN A 24 19.01 -9.85 -6.43
C GLN A 24 17.67 -10.23 -5.81
N LEU A 25 16.94 -9.28 -5.20
CA LEU A 25 15.63 -9.57 -4.65
C LEU A 25 14.65 -9.91 -5.79
N PRO A 26 13.80 -10.94 -5.60
CA PRO A 26 12.84 -11.34 -6.62
C PRO A 26 11.91 -10.17 -6.96
N PRO A 27 11.50 -10.00 -8.23
CA PRO A 27 10.66 -8.88 -8.64
C PRO A 27 9.36 -8.85 -7.82
N LEU A 28 8.86 -7.64 -7.60
CA LEU A 28 7.58 -7.46 -6.92
C LEU A 28 6.43 -7.96 -7.82
N LEU A 29 5.43 -8.58 -7.20
CA LEU A 29 4.20 -8.99 -7.89
C LEU A 29 3.60 -7.82 -8.67
N THR A 30 3.15 -8.06 -9.90
CA THR A 30 2.55 -7.00 -10.71
C THR A 30 1.19 -6.58 -10.14
N PRO A 31 0.91 -5.27 -9.99
CA PRO A 31 -0.40 -4.81 -9.52
C PRO A 31 -1.54 -5.32 -10.41
N ARG A 32 -2.69 -5.65 -9.81
CA ARG A 32 -3.91 -6.05 -10.54
C ARG A 32 -4.60 -4.80 -11.13
N ARG A 33 -4.00 -4.22 -12.19
CA ARG A 33 -4.38 -2.92 -12.76
C ARG A 33 -5.85 -2.85 -13.18
N LEU A 34 -6.41 -3.93 -13.73
CA LEU A 34 -7.82 -3.99 -14.14
C LEU A 34 -8.76 -3.90 -12.93
N GLU A 35 -8.49 -4.67 -11.87
CA GLU A 35 -9.27 -4.63 -10.64
C GLU A 35 -9.19 -3.27 -9.97
N LYS A 36 -8.00 -2.67 -9.93
CA LYS A 36 -7.79 -1.30 -9.41
C LYS A 36 -8.68 -0.30 -10.15
N LYS A 37 -8.68 -0.32 -11.48
CA LYS A 37 -9.51 0.56 -12.30
C LYS A 37 -11.00 0.30 -12.07
N ARG A 38 -11.41 -0.96 -11.97
CA ARG A 38 -12.82 -1.34 -11.75
C ARG A 38 -13.36 -0.79 -10.43
N GLN A 39 -12.61 -0.95 -9.33
CA GLN A 39 -13.03 -0.45 -8.02
C GLN A 39 -13.04 1.07 -7.95
N ALA A 40 -12.02 1.73 -8.50
CA ALA A 40 -11.97 3.19 -8.59
C ALA A 40 -13.13 3.76 -9.42
N LEU A 41 -13.45 3.12 -10.55
CA LEU A 41 -14.56 3.51 -11.41
C LEU A 41 -15.90 3.32 -10.69
N GLY A 42 -16.08 2.20 -9.98
CA GLY A 42 -17.30 1.93 -9.22
C GLY A 42 -17.63 3.03 -8.21
N GLY A 43 -16.66 3.40 -7.36
CA GLY A 43 -16.84 4.50 -6.39
C GLY A 43 -17.09 5.85 -7.06
N SER A 44 -16.34 6.16 -8.13
CA SER A 44 -16.49 7.41 -8.87
C SER A 44 -17.87 7.55 -9.52
N LEU A 45 -18.39 6.48 -10.11
CA LEU A 45 -19.72 6.47 -10.74
C LEU A 45 -20.84 6.73 -9.73
N VAL A 46 -20.72 6.20 -8.51
CA VAL A 46 -21.71 6.45 -7.44
C VAL A 46 -21.74 7.92 -7.05
N VAL A 47 -20.57 8.55 -6.86
CA VAL A 47 -20.47 9.97 -6.50
C VAL A 47 -21.08 10.85 -7.61
N LEU A 48 -20.68 10.62 -8.87
CA LEU A 48 -21.19 11.39 -10.01
C LEU A 48 -22.70 11.20 -10.22
N PHE A 49 -23.23 10.00 -9.96
CA PHE A 49 -24.66 9.73 -10.05
C PHE A 49 -25.46 10.51 -8.99
N VAL A 50 -24.98 10.56 -7.75
CA VAL A 50 -25.63 11.32 -6.67
C VAL A 50 -25.63 12.81 -6.99
N GLU A 51 -24.50 13.37 -7.45
CA GLU A 51 -24.40 14.77 -7.86
C GLU A 51 -25.34 15.10 -9.03
N ALA A 52 -25.35 14.26 -10.07
CA ALA A 52 -26.24 14.44 -11.23
C ALA A 52 -27.71 14.40 -10.83
N THR A 53 -28.08 13.53 -9.89
CA THR A 53 -29.45 13.43 -9.37
C THR A 53 -29.86 14.69 -8.62
N ILE A 54 -29.01 15.21 -7.74
CA ILE A 54 -29.29 16.45 -6.98
C ILE A 54 -29.48 17.63 -7.94
N VAL A 55 -28.54 17.82 -8.87
CA VAL A 55 -28.63 18.90 -9.87
C VAL A 55 -29.87 18.72 -10.74
N GLY A 56 -30.13 17.51 -11.23
CA GLY A 56 -31.28 17.20 -12.08
C GLY A 56 -32.60 17.50 -11.41
N VAL A 57 -32.77 17.10 -10.14
CA VAL A 57 -33.99 17.39 -9.36
C VAL A 57 -34.16 18.89 -9.14
N THR A 58 -33.10 19.61 -8.74
CA THR A 58 -33.20 21.06 -8.55
C THR A 58 -33.56 21.78 -9.86
N GLN A 59 -32.95 21.39 -10.99
CA GLN A 59 -33.29 21.96 -12.29
C GLN A 59 -34.73 21.64 -12.70
N GLY A 60 -35.17 20.39 -12.51
CA GLY A 60 -36.55 19.97 -12.80
C GLY A 60 -37.60 20.77 -12.01
N VAL A 61 -37.38 20.96 -10.71
CA VAL A 61 -38.25 21.79 -9.84
C VAL A 61 -38.26 23.25 -10.30
N THR A 62 -37.09 23.79 -10.64
CA THR A 62 -36.96 25.18 -11.11
C THR A 62 -37.72 25.42 -12.41
N LEU A 63 -37.68 24.46 -13.34
CA LEU A 63 -38.38 24.53 -14.62
C LEU A 63 -39.90 24.37 -14.49
N THR A 64 -40.37 23.62 -13.48
CA THR A 64 -41.80 23.29 -13.33
C THR A 64 -42.58 24.33 -12.52
N ILE A 65 -41.97 24.93 -11.48
CA ILE A 65 -42.68 25.84 -10.57
C ILE A 65 -42.72 27.29 -11.10
N GLY A 66 -42.01 27.60 -12.20
CA GLY A 66 -42.03 28.94 -12.79
C GLY A 66 -41.39 30.00 -11.89
N PHE A 67 -40.30 29.64 -11.19
CA PHE A 67 -39.57 30.57 -10.33
C PHE A 67 -39.15 31.83 -11.08
N GLN A 68 -39.41 32.99 -10.48
CA GLN A 68 -39.04 34.28 -11.04
C GLN A 68 -37.51 34.42 -11.00
N LYS A 69 -36.86 34.31 -12.17
CA LYS A 69 -35.38 34.31 -12.33
C LYS A 69 -34.69 35.61 -11.89
N SER A 70 -35.45 36.67 -11.61
CA SER A 70 -34.91 37.99 -11.23
C SER A 70 -34.55 38.10 -9.76
N THR A 71 -34.94 37.14 -8.92
CA THR A 71 -34.69 37.24 -7.48
C THR A 71 -33.24 36.84 -7.16
N PRO A 72 -32.48 37.65 -6.38
CA PRO A 72 -31.11 37.29 -5.98
C PRO A 72 -30.99 35.91 -5.33
N ALA A 73 -32.02 35.48 -4.60
CA ALA A 73 -32.11 34.16 -4.01
C ALA A 73 -31.93 33.02 -5.02
N TRP A 74 -32.44 33.18 -6.26
CA TRP A 74 -32.27 32.19 -7.32
C TRP A 74 -30.79 31.99 -7.67
N TRP A 75 -30.06 33.10 -7.86
CA TRP A 75 -28.64 33.07 -8.21
C TRP A 75 -27.78 32.52 -7.07
N ILE A 76 -28.15 32.82 -5.82
CA ILE A 76 -27.47 32.28 -4.64
C ILE A 76 -27.63 30.76 -4.57
N VAL A 77 -28.87 30.25 -4.67
CA VAL A 77 -29.13 28.81 -4.61
C VAL A 77 -28.46 28.08 -5.76
N PHE A 78 -28.53 28.64 -6.97
CA PHE A 78 -27.83 28.09 -8.14
C PHE A 78 -26.32 28.05 -7.91
N GLY A 79 -25.72 29.16 -7.45
CA GLY A 79 -24.29 29.22 -7.13
C GLY A 79 -23.87 28.19 -6.09
N LEU A 80 -24.66 27.99 -5.03
CA LEU A 80 -24.37 27.00 -3.99
C LEU A 80 -24.38 25.56 -4.54
N ILE A 81 -25.36 25.20 -5.38
CA ILE A 81 -25.48 23.84 -5.93
C ILE A 81 -24.31 23.54 -6.87
N TYR A 82 -24.04 24.42 -7.83
CA TYR A 82 -22.93 24.21 -8.76
C TYR A 82 -21.57 24.33 -8.08
N GLY A 83 -21.46 25.18 -7.05
CA GLY A 83 -20.28 25.26 -6.20
C GLY A 83 -20.02 23.94 -5.47
N GLN A 84 -21.05 23.33 -4.88
CA GLN A 84 -20.93 22.04 -4.20
C GLN A 84 -20.53 20.91 -5.14
N VAL A 85 -21.15 20.80 -6.32
CA VAL A 85 -20.79 19.81 -7.34
C VAL A 85 -19.35 20.00 -7.79
N SER A 86 -18.94 21.24 -8.05
CA SER A 86 -17.56 21.54 -8.45
C SER A 86 -16.57 21.11 -7.37
N ALA A 87 -16.83 21.46 -6.11
CA ALA A 87 -15.98 21.07 -4.98
C ALA A 87 -15.89 19.54 -4.84
N ALA A 88 -17.00 18.83 -4.98
CA ALA A 88 -17.04 17.38 -4.88
C ALA A 88 -16.28 16.69 -6.03
N VAL A 89 -16.41 17.19 -7.27
CA VAL A 89 -15.60 16.75 -8.41
C VAL A 89 -14.11 17.01 -8.18
N PHE A 90 -13.73 18.18 -7.66
CA PHE A 90 -12.33 18.47 -7.31
C PHE A 90 -11.80 17.52 -6.24
N CYS A 91 -12.59 17.24 -5.20
CA CYS A 91 -12.24 16.25 -4.18
C CYS A 91 -12.06 14.86 -4.78
N LEU A 92 -12.97 14.43 -5.67
CA LEU A 92 -12.86 13.15 -6.36
C LEU A 92 -11.59 13.06 -7.21
N VAL A 93 -11.27 14.10 -7.99
CA VAL A 93 -10.03 14.18 -8.76
C VAL A 93 -8.81 14.13 -7.85
N GLY A 94 -8.84 14.84 -6.72
CA GLY A 94 -7.79 14.80 -5.71
C GLY A 94 -7.56 13.39 -5.17
N LEU A 95 -8.62 12.70 -4.77
CA LEU A 95 -8.55 11.31 -4.30
C LEU A 95 -8.00 10.35 -5.37
N LEU A 96 -8.34 10.55 -6.63
CA LEU A 96 -7.80 9.75 -7.74
C LEU A 96 -6.33 10.05 -8.06
N ALA A 97 -5.84 11.24 -7.70
CA ALA A 97 -4.47 11.67 -7.94
C ALA A 97 -3.50 11.36 -6.79
N VAL A 98 -4.00 11.16 -5.56
CA VAL A 98 -3.16 10.86 -4.39
C VAL A 98 -2.51 9.47 -4.53
N ASP A 99 -1.18 9.43 -4.38
CA ASP A 99 -0.43 8.18 -4.31
C ASP A 99 -0.71 7.50 -2.96
N PRO A 100 -1.09 6.20 -2.92
CA PRO A 100 -1.36 5.47 -1.68
C PRO A 100 -0.13 5.25 -0.76
N ARG A 101 0.89 6.12 -0.81
CA ARG A 101 2.12 6.06 0.01
C ARG A 101 2.72 4.65 0.01
N VAL A 102 3.00 4.15 -1.20
CA VAL A 102 3.64 2.85 -1.37
C VAL A 102 5.00 2.86 -0.68
N VAL A 103 5.27 1.86 0.16
CA VAL A 103 6.58 1.67 0.78
C VAL A 103 7.57 1.21 -0.29
N PRO A 104 8.57 2.02 -0.67
CA PRO A 104 9.50 1.66 -1.73
C PRO A 104 10.50 0.61 -1.23
N ARG A 105 10.95 -0.26 -2.15
CA ARG A 105 12.13 -1.10 -1.92
C ARG A 105 13.38 -0.24 -1.99
N THR A 106 13.85 0.17 -0.83
CA THR A 106 15.14 0.85 -0.63
C THR A 106 16.02 -0.03 0.24
N GLN A 107 17.32 0.23 0.28
CA GLN A 107 18.22 -0.49 1.18
C GLN A 107 17.77 -0.34 2.64
N GLU A 108 17.30 0.84 3.02
CA GLU A 108 16.74 1.10 4.35
C GLU A 108 15.50 0.25 4.64
N ASN A 109 14.54 0.17 3.71
CA ASN A 109 13.32 -0.58 3.95
C ASN A 109 13.51 -2.10 3.80
N CYS A 110 14.48 -2.58 3.02
CA CYS A 110 14.66 -4.01 2.80
C CYS A 110 15.54 -4.68 3.86
N PHE A 111 16.45 -3.93 4.51
CA PHE A 111 17.49 -4.51 5.37
C PHE A 111 17.41 -4.01 6.82
N PRO A 112 17.87 -4.84 7.78
CA PRO A 112 18.36 -6.22 7.62
C PRO A 112 17.21 -7.19 7.29
N ILE A 113 17.43 -8.18 6.43
CA ILE A 113 16.40 -9.17 6.11
C ILE A 113 16.28 -10.14 7.30
N PRO A 114 15.07 -10.44 7.80
CA PRO A 114 14.89 -11.45 8.85
C PRO A 114 15.51 -12.79 8.48
N THR A 115 16.14 -13.47 9.43
CA THR A 115 16.92 -14.70 9.20
C THR A 115 16.12 -15.78 8.49
N GLU A 116 14.84 -15.96 8.84
CA GLU A 116 13.94 -16.92 8.17
C GLU A 116 13.78 -16.60 6.69
N MET A 117 13.61 -15.32 6.37
CA MET A 117 13.47 -14.83 5.00
C MET A 117 14.78 -14.88 4.23
N ASN A 118 15.90 -14.65 4.90
CA ASN A 118 17.23 -14.75 4.27
C ASN A 118 17.51 -16.20 3.82
N ARG A 119 17.30 -17.19 4.70
CA ARG A 119 17.44 -18.62 4.36
C ARG A 119 16.51 -19.03 3.21
N TRP A 120 15.28 -18.54 3.22
CA TRP A 120 14.33 -18.80 2.13
C TRP A 120 14.79 -18.18 0.80
N LEU A 121 15.29 -16.94 0.83
CA LEU A 121 15.83 -16.27 -0.34
C LEU A 121 17.05 -17.00 -0.90
N GLU A 122 18.00 -17.38 -0.06
CA GLU A 122 19.18 -18.16 -0.45
C GLU A 122 18.78 -19.48 -1.13
N ALA A 123 17.88 -20.25 -0.51
CA ALA A 123 17.38 -21.50 -1.08
C ALA A 123 16.64 -21.29 -2.41
N THR A 124 15.93 -20.18 -2.56
CA THR A 124 15.20 -19.85 -3.79
C THR A 124 16.14 -19.39 -4.91
N LEU A 125 17.12 -18.55 -4.58
CA LEU A 125 18.12 -18.06 -5.53
C LEU A 125 19.03 -19.19 -6.01
N ALA A 126 19.42 -20.11 -5.12
CA ALA A 126 20.20 -21.29 -5.49
C ALA A 126 19.46 -22.17 -6.52
N LYS A 127 18.14 -22.35 -6.37
CA LYS A 127 17.31 -23.09 -7.34
C LYS A 127 17.12 -22.35 -8.66
N ASN A 128 16.86 -21.05 -8.61
CA ASN A 128 16.55 -20.28 -9.81
C ASN A 128 17.79 -20.02 -10.69
N GLY A 129 18.99 -20.01 -10.11
CA GLY A 129 20.24 -19.91 -10.86
C GLY A 129 20.42 -21.03 -11.89
N GLU A 130 19.70 -22.15 -11.73
CA GLU A 130 19.77 -23.33 -12.59
C GLU A 130 18.67 -23.36 -13.67
N GLN A 131 17.64 -22.50 -13.60
CA GLN A 131 16.38 -22.69 -14.34
C GLN A 131 15.82 -21.44 -15.05
N LEU A 132 16.60 -20.35 -15.14
CA LEU A 132 16.19 -19.08 -15.74
C LEU A 132 16.34 -19.07 -17.28
N GLU A 133 15.48 -19.79 -18.01
CA GLU A 133 15.25 -19.46 -19.44
C GLU A 133 13.79 -19.39 -19.90
N ASP A 134 12.78 -19.92 -19.20
CA ASP A 134 11.44 -20.00 -19.84
C ASP A 134 10.27 -19.71 -18.87
N ASP A 135 9.72 -18.50 -18.92
CA ASP A 135 8.48 -18.05 -18.25
C ASP A 135 8.53 -17.67 -16.77
N GLY A 136 8.65 -16.35 -16.52
CA GLY A 136 8.60 -15.67 -15.21
C GLY A 136 7.27 -15.76 -14.45
N GLN A 137 6.46 -16.80 -14.66
CA GLN A 137 5.14 -16.99 -14.07
C GLN A 137 5.13 -17.98 -12.90
N GLU A 138 6.13 -18.87 -12.78
CA GLU A 138 6.11 -19.97 -11.78
C GLU A 138 6.58 -19.55 -10.37
N LEU A 139 7.27 -18.41 -10.22
CA LEU A 139 7.75 -17.94 -8.91
C LEU A 139 6.60 -17.48 -7.97
N ALA A 140 5.38 -17.33 -8.50
CA ALA A 140 4.19 -17.05 -7.71
C ALA A 140 3.66 -18.29 -6.96
N THR A 141 4.07 -19.50 -7.37
CA THR A 141 3.59 -20.79 -6.84
C THR A 141 4.49 -21.36 -5.74
N LEU A 142 5.70 -20.83 -5.56
CA LEU A 142 6.46 -21.11 -4.35
C LEU A 142 5.67 -20.53 -3.18
N THR A 143 5.03 -21.43 -2.43
CA THR A 143 4.30 -21.16 -1.21
C THR A 143 5.21 -20.36 -0.30
N ARG A 144 5.09 -19.03 -0.35
CA ARG A 144 5.79 -18.17 0.60
C ARG A 144 5.39 -18.65 1.99
N PRO A 145 6.30 -18.62 2.98
CA PRO A 145 5.90 -18.71 4.37
C PRO A 145 4.64 -17.85 4.52
N SER A 146 3.60 -18.42 5.13
CA SER A 146 2.22 -17.93 5.13
C SER A 146 2.13 -16.40 5.35
N GLU A 147 0.98 -15.77 5.11
CA GLU A 147 0.71 -14.31 5.26
C GLU A 147 1.09 -13.65 6.61
N GLN A 148 1.88 -14.31 7.44
CA GLN A 148 2.57 -13.84 8.60
C GLN A 148 3.54 -12.71 8.27
N TYR A 149 3.24 -11.57 8.88
CA TYR A 149 4.20 -10.52 9.13
C TYR A 149 5.18 -11.01 10.19
N LEU A 150 6.48 -10.74 9.98
CA LEU A 150 7.47 -11.01 11.02
C LEU A 150 7.63 -9.74 11.86
N PRO A 151 7.41 -9.79 13.18
CA PRO A 151 7.70 -8.65 14.04
C PRO A 151 9.21 -8.38 14.06
N SER A 152 9.59 -7.14 14.35
CA SER A 152 10.98 -6.81 14.65
C SER A 152 11.48 -7.64 15.83
N PRO A 153 12.74 -8.12 15.81
CA PRO A 153 13.36 -8.72 17.00
C PRO A 153 13.60 -7.69 18.11
N ASP A 154 13.60 -6.40 17.77
CA ASP A 154 13.69 -5.32 18.75
C ASP A 154 12.30 -5.04 19.34
N GLU A 155 12.09 -5.47 20.59
CA GLU A 155 10.85 -5.28 21.34
C GLU A 155 10.49 -3.80 21.56
N SER A 156 11.45 -2.88 21.36
CA SER A 156 11.20 -1.43 21.49
C SER A 156 10.52 -0.82 20.26
N CYS A 157 10.44 -1.54 19.13
CA CYS A 157 9.78 -1.05 17.91
C CYS A 157 8.65 -1.97 17.42
N ASN A 158 7.59 -1.36 16.89
CA ASN A 158 6.46 -2.05 16.28
C ASN A 158 6.66 -2.32 14.79
N ASP A 159 7.91 -2.44 14.36
CA ASP A 159 8.24 -2.66 12.96
C ASP A 159 7.83 -4.06 12.54
N THR A 160 7.27 -4.18 11.34
CA THR A 160 6.85 -5.47 10.80
C THR A 160 7.37 -5.69 9.40
N TYR A 161 7.95 -6.85 9.15
CA TYR A 161 8.47 -7.22 7.85
C TYR A 161 7.38 -7.87 7.00
N CYS A 162 7.15 -7.33 5.81
CA CYS A 162 6.26 -7.93 4.83
C CYS A 162 7.02 -8.93 3.96
N THR A 163 6.77 -10.22 4.16
CA THR A 163 7.35 -11.32 3.37
C THR A 163 6.98 -11.27 1.89
N ARG A 164 5.84 -10.64 1.53
CA ARG A 164 5.41 -10.49 0.14
C ARG A 164 6.18 -9.43 -0.64
N CYS A 165 6.41 -8.30 0.02
CA CYS A 165 7.07 -7.15 -0.59
C CYS A 165 8.57 -7.16 -0.31
N LEU A 166 9.05 -7.95 0.66
CA LEU A 166 10.43 -7.95 1.16
C LEU A 166 10.83 -6.54 1.63
N VAL A 167 9.98 -5.93 2.46
CA VAL A 167 10.21 -4.61 3.06
C VAL A 167 9.73 -4.60 4.51
N TRP A 168 10.49 -3.92 5.37
CA TRP A 168 10.09 -3.43 6.68
C TRP A 168 9.05 -2.33 6.54
N ARG A 169 8.06 -2.38 7.42
CA ARG A 169 7.05 -1.35 7.61
C ARG A 169 7.40 -0.66 8.91
N ARG A 170 8.25 0.37 8.80
CA ARG A 170 8.85 1.05 9.94
C ARG A 170 7.87 2.04 10.56
N SER A 171 7.65 1.92 11.86
CA SER A 171 6.84 2.85 12.64
C SER A 171 7.68 4.09 12.97
N HIS A 172 7.72 5.05 12.06
CA HIS A 172 8.46 6.29 12.34
C HIS A 172 7.74 7.13 13.40
N SER A 173 8.49 7.59 14.40
CA SER A 173 8.18 8.74 15.28
C SER A 173 7.10 8.54 16.35
N GLY A 174 6.97 7.33 16.92
CA GLY A 174 6.09 7.08 18.07
C GLY A 174 4.59 7.26 17.78
N ARG A 175 4.24 7.52 16.52
CA ARG A 175 2.87 7.47 16.02
C ARG A 175 2.63 6.08 15.46
N ASP A 176 1.52 5.49 15.86
CA ASP A 176 1.09 4.18 15.39
C ASP A 176 0.64 4.28 13.91
N ILE A 177 1.61 4.28 13.00
CA ILE A 177 1.33 4.27 11.56
C ILE A 177 0.99 2.83 11.19
N ARG A 178 -0.28 2.61 10.86
CA ARG A 178 -0.74 1.31 10.37
C ARG A 178 -0.36 1.15 8.90
N TYR A 179 0.42 0.11 8.63
CA TYR A 179 0.73 -0.34 7.28
C TYR A 179 0.04 -1.66 6.99
N PHE A 180 -0.39 -1.85 5.75
CA PHE A 180 -1.02 -3.09 5.30
C PHE A 180 -0.56 -3.42 3.89
N HIS A 181 -0.71 -4.70 3.53
CA HIS A 181 -0.45 -5.15 2.18
C HIS A 181 -1.75 -5.02 1.37
N CYS A 182 -1.78 -4.14 0.38
CA CYS A 182 -2.94 -4.02 -0.50
C CYS A 182 -2.92 -5.14 -1.54
N ASN A 183 -3.92 -6.04 -1.51
CA ASN A 183 -4.03 -7.16 -2.45
C ASN A 183 -4.32 -6.71 -3.91
N ILE A 184 -4.74 -5.46 -4.12
CA ILE A 184 -5.00 -4.93 -5.46
C ILE A 184 -3.72 -4.34 -6.04
N CYS A 185 -3.06 -3.48 -5.28
CA CYS A 185 -1.80 -2.87 -5.66
C CYS A 185 -0.63 -3.87 -5.60
N GLN A 186 -0.77 -4.99 -4.86
CA GLN A 186 0.30 -5.94 -4.58
C GLN A 186 1.53 -5.25 -3.97
N ARG A 187 1.29 -4.28 -3.09
CA ARG A 187 2.30 -3.41 -2.47
C ARG A 187 1.95 -3.15 -1.01
N CYS A 188 2.96 -2.91 -0.19
CA CYS A 188 2.77 -2.34 1.14
C CYS A 188 2.51 -0.84 1.01
N VAL A 189 1.52 -0.37 1.72
CA VAL A 189 1.07 1.03 1.72
C VAL A 189 0.93 1.49 3.17
N GLY A 190 1.32 2.72 3.44
CA GLY A 190 1.13 3.36 4.74
C GLY A 190 -0.06 4.31 4.70
N TYR A 191 -0.80 4.42 5.81
CA TYR A 191 -2.02 5.23 5.93
C TYR A 191 -3.17 4.74 5.04
N TYR A 192 -4.07 3.96 5.64
CA TYR A 192 -5.49 3.96 5.25
C TYR A 192 -6.23 4.58 6.43
N ASP A 193 -6.92 5.68 6.19
CA ASP A 193 -8.03 6.11 7.02
C ASP A 193 -9.31 5.43 6.51
#